data_AF-A0A2J8IKB8-F1
#
_entry.id   AF-A0A2J8IKB8-F1
#
_cell.length_a   1.000
_cell.length_b   1.000
_cell.length_c   1.000
_cell.angle_alpha   90.00
_cell.angle_beta   90.00
_cell.angle_gamma   90.00
#
_symmetry.space_group_name_H-M   'P 1'
#
loop_
_entity.id
_entity.type
_entity.pdbx_description
1 polymer ?
#
loop_
_entity_poly.entity_id
_entity_poly.type
_entity_poly.pdbx_seq_one_letter_code
_entity_poly.pdbx_strand_id
1 'polypeptide(L)'
;MPTDSLSVSTLPLPEVQCFVFNVEYMNCTWNSSSEPQPTNLTLHYWYKNSDNDKVQKCSHYLFSEEITSGCQLQKKEIHLYQTFVVQLQDPREPRRQATQMLKLQNLVIPWAPENLTLHKLSESQLELNWNNRFLNHCLEHLVQYRTDWDHSWT
;
A
#
# COMPACT_ATOMS: atom_id res chain seq x y z
N MET A 1 -19.81 -40.46 -11.30
CA MET A 1 -19.04 -39.40 -12.00
C MET A 1 -18.03 -38.87 -11.01
N PRO A 2 -16.72 -38.87 -11.29
CA PRO A 2 -15.77 -38.24 -10.40
C PRO A 2 -16.00 -36.73 -10.49
N THR A 3 -16.28 -36.12 -9.35
CA THR A 3 -16.30 -34.68 -9.16
C THR A 3 -14.92 -34.15 -9.50
N ASP A 4 -14.83 -33.35 -10.55
CA ASP A 4 -13.61 -32.69 -11.01
C ASP A 4 -13.16 -31.71 -9.92
N SER A 5 -12.29 -32.18 -9.02
CA SER A 5 -11.66 -31.32 -8.03
C SER A 5 -10.64 -30.46 -8.77
N LEU A 6 -10.99 -29.19 -8.97
CA LEU A 6 -10.03 -28.16 -9.41
C LEU A 6 -8.76 -28.32 -8.59
N SER A 7 -7.67 -28.69 -9.27
CA SER A 7 -6.36 -28.80 -8.66
C SER A 7 -5.99 -27.45 -8.03
N VAL A 8 -5.68 -27.45 -6.73
CA VAL A 8 -5.26 -26.24 -5.99
C VAL A 8 -4.14 -25.49 -6.71
N SER A 9 -3.32 -26.21 -7.47
CA SER A 9 -2.25 -25.72 -8.33
C SER A 9 -2.66 -24.75 -9.43
N THR A 10 -3.94 -24.73 -9.81
CA THR A 10 -4.50 -23.89 -10.87
C THR A 10 -5.26 -22.68 -10.37
N LEU A 11 -5.43 -22.55 -9.05
CA LEU A 11 -6.16 -21.43 -8.45
C LEU A 11 -5.30 -20.15 -8.47
N PRO A 12 -5.87 -19.01 -8.91
CA PRO A 12 -5.17 -17.74 -8.86
C PRO A 12 -4.83 -17.37 -7.42
N LEU A 13 -3.64 -16.82 -7.20
CA LEU A 13 -3.26 -16.24 -5.92
C LEU A 13 -3.94 -14.86 -5.74
N PRO A 14 -4.15 -14.42 -4.49
CA PRO A 14 -4.74 -13.11 -4.24
C PRO A 14 -3.82 -11.99 -4.77
N GLU A 15 -4.44 -10.91 -5.24
CA GLU A 15 -3.72 -9.72 -5.66
C GLU A 15 -3.09 -9.02 -4.46
N VAL A 16 -1.82 -8.61 -4.62
CA VAL A 16 -1.12 -7.82 -3.62
C VAL A 16 -1.37 -6.34 -3.88
N GLN A 17 -1.83 -5.62 -2.86
CA GLN A 17 -1.97 -4.17 -2.86
C GLN A 17 -0.89 -3.55 -1.99
N CYS A 18 -0.13 -2.60 -2.53
CA CYS A 18 0.92 -1.90 -1.80
C CYS A 18 0.62 -0.40 -1.71
N PHE A 19 0.84 0.18 -0.53
CA PHE A 19 0.77 1.62 -0.30
C PHE A 19 1.99 2.10 0.49
N VAL A 20 2.57 3.21 0.04
CA VAL A 20 3.72 3.86 0.67
C VAL A 20 3.20 4.98 1.56
N PHE A 21 3.23 4.78 2.88
CA PHE A 21 2.70 5.74 3.84
C PHE A 21 3.74 6.80 4.16
N ASN A 22 3.47 8.03 3.72
CA ASN A 22 4.31 9.22 3.91
C ASN A 22 5.81 9.04 3.56
N VAL A 23 6.14 8.03 2.73
CA VAL A 23 7.52 7.61 2.42
C VAL A 23 8.34 7.28 3.70
N GLU A 24 7.65 6.83 4.74
CA GLU A 24 8.22 6.35 6.00
C GLU A 24 8.29 4.83 6.03
N TYR A 25 7.24 4.17 5.54
CA TYR A 25 7.17 2.72 5.38
C TYR A 25 6.18 2.36 4.28
N MET A 26 6.15 1.09 3.89
CA MET A 26 5.22 0.57 2.89
C MET A 26 4.58 -0.70 3.43
N ASN A 27 3.26 -0.80 3.32
CA ASN A 27 2.56 -2.06 3.56
C ASN A 27 2.12 -2.63 2.22
N CYS A 28 2.44 -3.91 2.00
CA CYS A 28 1.89 -4.72 0.94
C CYS A 28 0.99 -5.78 1.55
N THR A 29 -0.30 -5.79 1.22
CA THR A 29 -1.31 -6.67 1.82
C THR A 29 -2.05 -7.46 0.76
N TRP A 30 -2.54 -8.64 1.12
CA TRP A 30 -3.39 -9.48 0.27
C TRP A 30 -4.51 -10.10 1.10
N ASN A 31 -5.60 -10.48 0.43
CA ASN A 31 -6.72 -11.12 1.11
C ASN A 31 -6.47 -12.63 1.23
N SER A 32 -6.03 -13.09 2.41
CA SER A 32 -5.75 -14.52 2.65
C SER A 32 -7.00 -15.38 2.75
N SER A 33 -8.18 -14.79 2.96
CA SER A 33 -9.45 -15.53 3.05
C SER A 33 -9.98 -16.01 1.70
N SER A 34 -9.39 -15.56 0.58
CA SER A 34 -9.73 -16.08 -0.75
C SER A 34 -9.18 -17.50 -1.00
N GLU A 35 -8.26 -17.96 -0.16
CA GLU A 35 -7.67 -19.28 -0.28
C GLU A 35 -8.62 -20.36 0.27
N PRO A 36 -8.76 -21.52 -0.42
CA PRO A 36 -9.62 -22.61 0.06
C PRO A 36 -9.17 -23.18 1.42
N GLN A 37 -7.89 -23.04 1.75
CA GLN A 37 -7.30 -23.48 3.01
C GLN A 37 -6.39 -22.38 3.59
N PRO A 38 -6.37 -22.21 4.92
CA PRO A 38 -5.40 -21.36 5.62
C PRO A 38 -3.97 -21.64 5.16
N THR A 39 -3.34 -20.66 4.51
CA THR A 39 -2.02 -20.83 3.91
C THR A 39 -1.13 -19.62 4.17
N ASN A 40 0.02 -19.86 4.78
CA ASN A 40 1.04 -18.82 4.98
C ASN A 40 1.80 -18.58 3.67
N LEU A 41 1.24 -17.71 2.83
CA LEU A 41 1.87 -17.27 1.60
C LEU A 41 3.15 -16.48 1.90
N THR A 42 4.15 -16.66 1.05
CA THR A 42 5.45 -16.00 1.19
C THR A 42 5.56 -14.86 0.19
N LEU A 43 6.10 -13.72 0.66
CA LEU A 43 6.33 -12.54 -0.18
C LEU A 43 7.82 -12.34 -0.40
N HIS A 44 8.19 -12.25 -1.68
CA HIS A 44 9.50 -11.85 -2.14
C HIS A 44 9.40 -10.55 -2.92
N TYR A 45 10.47 -9.75 -2.91
CA TYR A 45 10.48 -8.49 -3.63
C TYR A 45 11.88 -8.12 -4.14
N TRP A 46 11.94 -7.31 -5.19
CA TRP A 46 13.17 -6.71 -5.73
C TRP A 46 12.84 -5.48 -6.56
N TYR A 47 13.86 -4.74 -7.00
CA TYR A 47 13.70 -3.60 -7.91
C TYR A 47 14.34 -3.93 -9.25
N LYS A 48 13.67 -3.64 -10.37
CA LYS A 48 14.25 -3.85 -11.72
C LYS A 48 15.37 -2.85 -12.00
N ASN A 49 16.40 -3.33 -12.70
CA ASN A 49 17.47 -2.50 -13.29
C ASN A 49 18.20 -1.67 -12.23
N SER A 50 18.39 -2.25 -11.05
CA SER A 50 19.12 -1.61 -9.97
C SER A 50 20.26 -2.51 -9.51
N ASP A 51 21.28 -1.94 -8.86
CA ASP A 51 22.31 -2.74 -8.17
C ASP A 51 21.70 -3.70 -7.11
N ASN A 52 20.41 -3.50 -6.77
CA ASN A 52 19.59 -4.30 -5.88
C ASN A 52 18.70 -5.33 -6.61
N ASP A 53 19.11 -5.85 -7.77
CA ASP A 53 18.43 -6.98 -8.45
C ASP A 53 18.44 -8.30 -7.62
N LYS A 54 18.92 -8.26 -6.37
CA LYS A 54 18.85 -9.38 -5.43
C LYS A 54 17.43 -9.52 -4.88
N VAL A 55 16.84 -10.68 -5.10
CA VAL A 55 15.56 -11.08 -4.51
C VAL A 55 15.65 -11.04 -2.99
N GLN A 56 14.81 -10.20 -2.37
CA GLN A 56 14.66 -10.08 -0.93
C GLN A 56 13.46 -10.88 -0.46
N LYS A 57 13.55 -11.39 0.78
CA LYS A 57 12.41 -11.99 1.49
C LYS A 57 11.80 -10.94 2.40
N CYS A 58 10.48 -10.98 2.56
CA CYS A 58 9.83 -10.18 3.59
C CYS A 58 10.42 -10.49 4.97
N SER A 59 10.88 -9.45 5.66
CA SER A 59 11.46 -9.54 7.01
C SER A 59 10.43 -9.26 8.11
N HIS A 60 9.35 -8.52 7.79
CA HIS A 60 8.32 -8.12 8.73
C HIS A 60 6.92 -8.46 8.17
N TYR A 61 6.46 -9.68 8.44
CA TYR A 61 5.14 -10.15 8.02
C TYR A 61 4.03 -9.54 8.88
N LEU A 62 2.90 -9.26 8.23
CA LEU A 62 1.64 -8.90 8.86
C LEU A 62 0.72 -10.14 8.86
N PHE A 63 -0.08 -10.29 9.91
CA PHE A 63 -0.94 -11.44 10.11
C PHE A 63 -2.39 -11.02 10.31
N SER A 64 -3.31 -11.79 9.73
CA SER A 64 -4.75 -11.71 9.96
C SER A 64 -5.24 -13.12 10.21
N GLU A 65 -5.97 -13.35 11.30
CA GLU A 65 -6.45 -14.69 11.68
C GLU A 65 -5.31 -15.72 11.73
N GLU A 66 -4.15 -15.32 12.27
CA GLU A 66 -2.91 -16.14 12.38
C GLU A 66 -2.27 -16.55 11.04
N ILE A 67 -2.80 -16.08 9.90
CA ILE A 67 -2.27 -16.33 8.57
C ILE A 67 -1.57 -15.08 8.06
N THR A 68 -0.44 -15.23 7.36
CA THR A 68 0.24 -14.11 6.70
C THR A 68 -0.72 -13.41 5.74
N SER A 69 -0.95 -12.11 5.94
CA SER A 69 -1.84 -11.26 5.15
C SER A 69 -1.14 -10.01 4.60
N GLY A 70 0.14 -9.85 4.89
CA GLY A 70 0.92 -8.74 4.37
C GLY A 70 2.40 -8.79 4.72
N CYS A 71 3.11 -7.78 4.24
CA CYS A 71 4.50 -7.48 4.51
C CYS A 71 4.67 -5.98 4.71
N GLN A 72 5.49 -5.58 5.67
CA GLN A 72 5.89 -4.20 5.87
C GLN A 72 7.37 -4.01 5.50
N LEU A 73 7.65 -3.01 4.66
CA LEU A 73 8.99 -2.58 4.28
C LEU A 73 9.29 -1.23 4.93
N GLN A 74 10.51 -1.08 5.45
CA GLN A 74 10.96 0.15 6.09
C GLN A 74 11.49 1.15 5.06
N LYS A 75 11.59 2.43 5.46
CA LYS A 75 12.10 3.53 4.62
C LYS A 75 13.34 3.19 3.77
N LYS A 76 14.30 2.46 4.35
CA LYS A 76 15.57 2.09 3.70
C LYS A 76 15.39 1.14 2.51
N GLU A 77 14.30 0.39 2.48
CA GLU A 77 13.97 -0.59 1.45
C GLU A 77 13.14 0.03 0.31
N ILE A 78 12.68 1.28 0.46
CA ILE A 78 11.74 1.94 -0.45
C ILE A 78 12.48 2.81 -1.47
N HIS A 79 12.37 2.46 -2.75
CA HIS A 79 12.94 3.21 -3.86
C HIS A 79 11.82 3.66 -4.81
N LEU A 80 11.27 4.85 -4.57
CA LEU A 80 10.04 5.33 -5.23
C LEU A 80 10.08 5.31 -6.77
N TYR A 81 11.23 5.63 -7.35
CA TYR A 81 11.38 5.85 -8.79
C TYR A 81 11.96 4.64 -9.54
N GLN A 82 12.15 3.51 -8.85
CA GLN A 82 12.53 2.25 -9.45
C GLN A 82 11.29 1.35 -9.55
N THR A 83 11.23 0.49 -10.58
CA THR A 83 10.10 -0.43 -10.72
C THR A 83 10.21 -1.50 -9.64
N PHE A 84 9.30 -1.47 -8.68
CA PHE A 84 9.20 -2.46 -7.61
C PHE A 84 8.50 -3.70 -8.13
N VAL A 85 9.10 -4.86 -7.90
CA VAL A 85 8.53 -6.15 -8.27
C VAL A 85 8.24 -6.91 -7.00
N VAL A 86 6.98 -7.33 -6.85
CA VAL A 86 6.52 -8.15 -5.74
C VAL A 86 6.07 -9.50 -6.27
N GLN A 87 6.45 -10.56 -5.57
CA GLN A 87 6.08 -11.92 -5.89
C GLN A 87 5.46 -12.58 -4.67
N LEU A 88 4.24 -13.07 -4.84
CA LEU A 88 3.54 -13.88 -3.85
C LEU A 88 3.64 -15.35 -4.27
N GLN A 89 3.93 -16.23 -3.32
CA GLN A 89 4.19 -17.65 -3.60
C GLN A 89 3.61 -18.55 -2.51
N ASP A 90 2.98 -19.65 -2.91
CA ASP A 90 2.58 -20.73 -1.99
C ASP A 90 3.83 -21.56 -1.62
N PRO A 91 4.20 -21.64 -0.32
CA PRO A 91 5.38 -22.41 0.08
C PRO A 91 5.23 -23.92 -0.14
N ARG A 92 4.00 -24.44 -0.25
CA ARG A 92 3.72 -25.87 -0.48
C ARG A 92 3.81 -26.22 -1.96
N GLU A 93 3.60 -25.24 -2.84
CA GLU A 93 3.63 -25.42 -4.29
C GLU A 93 4.41 -24.30 -4.98
N PRO A 94 5.73 -24.48 -5.20
CA PRO A 94 6.59 -23.45 -5.78
C PRO A 94 6.20 -22.97 -7.18
N ARG A 95 5.42 -23.77 -7.93
CA ARG A 95 4.90 -23.38 -9.25
C ARG A 95 3.75 -22.38 -9.15
N ARG A 96 3.07 -22.32 -8.00
CA ARG A 96 1.97 -21.41 -7.73
C ARG A 96 2.54 -20.10 -7.19
N GLN A 97 2.79 -19.18 -8.12
CA GLN A 97 3.35 -17.87 -7.84
C GLN A 97 2.70 -16.80 -8.73
N ALA A 98 2.51 -15.61 -8.19
CA ALA A 98 2.00 -14.44 -8.89
C ALA A 98 3.00 -13.29 -8.73
N THR A 99 3.23 -12.53 -9.79
CA THR A 99 4.20 -11.43 -9.79
C THR A 99 3.54 -10.16 -10.31
N GLN A 100 3.74 -9.05 -9.61
CA GLN A 100 3.23 -7.73 -9.97
C GLN A 100 4.38 -6.74 -10.06
N MET A 101 4.29 -5.81 -11.02
CA MET A 101 5.22 -4.70 -11.16
C MET A 101 4.51 -3.41 -10.80
N LEU A 102 5.05 -2.69 -9.83
CA LEU A 102 4.44 -1.52 -9.23
C LEU A 102 5.32 -0.28 -9.40
N LYS A 103 4.67 0.85 -9.62
CA LYS A 103 5.29 2.18 -9.65
C LYS A 103 5.00 2.87 -8.31
N LEU A 104 5.93 2.74 -7.36
CA LEU A 104 5.71 3.15 -5.97
C LEU A 104 5.40 4.65 -5.82
N GLN A 105 5.94 5.50 -6.70
CA GLN A 105 5.64 6.93 -6.70
C GLN A 105 4.16 7.26 -6.93
N ASN A 106 3.39 6.35 -7.54
CA ASN A 106 1.95 6.50 -7.75
C ASN A 106 1.11 5.93 -6.59
N LEU A 107 1.76 5.31 -5.61
CA LEU A 107 1.12 4.57 -4.50
C LEU A 107 1.40 5.23 -3.15
N VAL A 108 1.85 6.49 -3.15
CA VAL A 108 2.14 7.25 -1.93
C VAL A 108 0.85 7.78 -1.35
N ILE A 109 0.61 7.51 -0.07
CA ILE A 109 -0.45 8.10 0.73
C ILE A 109 0.21 8.98 1.80
N PRO A 110 0.13 10.32 1.69
CA PRO A 110 0.70 11.22 2.69
C PRO A 110 -0.10 11.19 4.00
N TRP A 111 0.51 11.64 5.09
CA TRP A 111 -0.25 11.90 6.32
C TRP A 111 -1.22 13.06 6.14
N ALA A 112 -2.27 13.04 6.96
CA ALA A 112 -3.24 14.14 6.99
C ALA A 112 -2.53 15.47 7.34
N PRO A 113 -2.98 16.60 6.77
CA PRO A 113 -2.51 17.92 7.18
C PRO A 113 -2.72 18.17 8.67
N GLU A 114 -1.80 18.88 9.29
CA GLU A 114 -1.81 19.22 10.72
C GLU A 114 -1.73 20.74 10.92
N ASN A 115 -1.95 21.20 12.16
CA ASN A 115 -1.85 22.61 12.55
C ASN A 115 -2.71 23.55 11.68
N LEU A 116 -3.99 23.19 11.49
CA LEU A 116 -4.94 24.05 10.80
C LEU A 116 -5.11 25.35 11.59
N THR A 117 -4.92 26.48 10.91
CA THR A 117 -5.03 27.82 11.47
C THR A 117 -5.87 28.70 10.57
N LEU A 118 -6.69 29.56 11.17
CA LEU A 118 -7.49 30.55 10.47
C LEU A 118 -7.04 31.94 10.88
N HIS A 119 -6.74 32.77 9.88
CA HIS A 119 -6.38 34.17 10.08
C HIS A 119 -7.40 35.08 9.42
N LYS A 120 -7.77 36.15 10.14
CA LYS A 120 -8.65 37.18 9.62
C LYS A 120 -7.83 38.12 8.73
N LEU A 121 -8.15 38.17 7.43
CA LEU A 121 -7.57 39.14 6.50
C LEU A 121 -8.38 40.44 6.49
N SER A 122 -9.70 40.35 6.66
CA SER A 122 -10.63 41.48 6.80
C SER A 122 -11.90 41.06 7.52
N GLU A 123 -12.88 41.95 7.69
CA GLU A 123 -14.17 41.63 8.34
C GLU A 123 -14.91 40.44 7.72
N SER A 124 -14.71 40.15 6.43
CA SER A 124 -15.40 39.08 5.71
C SER A 124 -14.48 38.15 4.92
N GLN A 125 -13.16 38.15 5.20
CA GLN A 125 -12.20 37.28 4.54
C GLN A 125 -11.35 36.52 5.56
N LEU A 126 -11.23 35.21 5.35
CA LEU A 126 -10.43 34.29 6.14
C LEU A 126 -9.38 33.62 5.27
N GLU A 127 -8.18 33.44 5.82
CA GLU A 127 -7.11 32.63 5.24
C GLU A 127 -6.94 31.36 6.08
N LEU A 128 -6.99 30.20 5.43
CA LEU A 128 -6.73 28.91 6.03
C LEU A 128 -5.30 28.49 5.71
N ASN A 129 -4.53 28.17 6.74
CA ASN A 129 -3.17 27.63 6.63
C ASN A 129 -3.07 26.28 7.34
N TRP A 130 -2.20 25.40 6.85
CA TRP A 130 -1.90 24.09 7.43
C TRP A 130 -0.45 23.69 7.14
N ASN A 131 0.02 22.67 7.85
CA ASN A 131 1.33 22.06 7.64
C ASN A 131 1.18 20.62 7.18
N ASN A 132 2.18 20.12 6.46
CA ASN A 132 2.31 18.70 6.12
C ASN A 132 3.62 18.15 6.68
N ARG A 133 3.62 16.89 7.12
CA ARG A 133 4.84 16.15 7.50
C ARG A 133 5.54 15.55 6.26
N PHE A 134 5.60 16.32 5.18
CA PHE A 134 6.11 15.87 3.88
C PHE A 134 6.70 17.03 3.08
N LEU A 135 7.34 16.75 1.94
CA LEU A 135 7.81 17.80 1.04
C LEU A 135 6.61 18.50 0.38
N ASN A 136 6.41 19.77 0.72
CA ASN A 136 5.24 20.55 0.30
C ASN A 136 5.06 20.62 -1.23
N HIS A 137 6.14 20.66 -2.01
CA HIS A 137 6.08 20.75 -3.48
C HIS A 137 5.66 19.44 -4.16
N CYS A 138 5.51 18.35 -3.41
CA CYS A 138 5.05 17.06 -3.91
C CYS A 138 3.56 16.82 -3.65
N LEU A 139 2.87 17.75 -2.98
CA LEU A 139 1.49 17.58 -2.53
C LEU A 139 0.54 18.54 -3.23
N GLU A 140 -0.67 18.05 -3.47
CA GLU A 140 -1.84 18.86 -3.75
C GLU A 140 -2.88 18.66 -2.63
N HIS A 141 -3.83 19.58 -2.54
CA HIS A 141 -4.76 19.62 -1.43
C HIS A 141 -6.18 19.85 -1.92
N LEU A 142 -7.13 19.17 -1.28
CA LEU A 142 -8.56 19.43 -1.42
C LEU A 142 -9.05 20.04 -0.11
N VAL A 143 -9.50 21.28 -0.17
CA VAL A 143 -10.07 21.99 0.97
C VAL A 143 -11.59 21.85 0.93
N GLN A 144 -12.19 21.49 2.07
CA GLN A 144 -13.64 21.41 2.24
C GLN A 144 -14.07 22.24 3.43
N TYR A 145 -15.18 22.95 3.30
CA TYR A 145 -15.78 23.73 4.38
C TYR A 145 -17.30 23.71 4.31
N ARG A 146 -17.95 24.06 5.43
CA ARG A 146 -19.41 24.20 5.55
C ARG A 146 -19.78 25.08 6.73
N THR A 147 -20.98 25.63 6.70
CA THR A 147 -21.64 26.30 7.82
C THR A 147 -22.64 25.37 8.49
N ASP A 148 -23.21 25.82 9.62
CA ASP A 148 -24.24 25.06 10.32
C ASP A 148 -25.56 24.93 9.52
N TRP A 149 -25.74 25.75 8.47
CA TRP A 149 -26.91 25.71 7.59
C TRP A 149 -26.71 24.83 6.36
N ASP A 150 -25.49 24.41 6.05
CA ASP A 150 -25.20 23.63 4.85
C ASP A 150 -25.46 22.13 5.09
N HIS A 151 -26.08 21.47 4.09
CA HIS A 151 -26.37 20.03 4.12
C HIS A 151 -25.24 19.16 3.55
N SER A 152 -24.21 19.76 2.96
CA SER A 152 -23.04 19.07 2.39
C SER A 152 -21.79 19.95 2.46
N TRP A 153 -20.62 19.33 2.30
CA TRP A 153 -19.37 20.07 2.14
C TRP A 153 -19.33 20.77 0.77
N THR A 154 -18.81 21.99 0.76
CA THR A 154 -18.40 22.70 -0.48
C THR A 154 -16.96 22.33 -0.82
#